data_AF-A0A3D3L0A5-F1
#
_entry.id   AF-A0A3D3L0A5-F1
#
_cell.length_a   1.000
_cell.length_b   1.000
_cell.length_c   1.000
_cell.angle_alpha   90.00
_cell.angle_beta   90.00
_cell.angle_gamma   90.00
#
_symmetry.space_group_name_H-M   'P 1'
#
loop_
_entity.id
_entity.type
_entity.pdbx_description
1 polymer ?
#
loop_
_entity_poly.entity_id
_entity_poly.type
_entity_poly.pdbx_seq_one_letter_code
_entity_poly.pdbx_strand_id
1 'polypeptide(L)'
;MLDTSESIQNELIKEFGTDILNRGNKIDRAKLARVSFQDEDHQFILNSIIHPHIFQIIDKSFDRVSSQKKHPVFIVDGALIFESGLNTHLDYTVVITANIKHRMSRVLKNRNLTREDVLRRIEL
;
A
#
# COMPACT_ATOMS: atom_id res chain seq x y z
N MET A 1 9.24 -1.21 8.15
CA MET A 1 9.21 -0.28 7.00
C MET A 1 9.14 1.15 7.50
N LEU A 2 7.95 1.65 7.86
CA LEU A 2 7.78 3.00 8.44
C LEU A 2 8.58 3.23 9.73
N ASP A 3 8.70 2.20 10.56
CA ASP A 3 9.36 2.29 11.88
C ASP A 3 10.84 1.88 11.86
N THR A 4 11.38 1.47 10.71
CA THR A 4 12.72 0.87 10.60
C THR A 4 13.63 1.55 9.59
N SER A 5 13.10 2.48 8.78
CA SER A 5 13.89 3.30 7.88
C SER A 5 13.90 4.73 8.42
N GLU A 6 15.03 5.14 8.99
CA GLU A 6 15.22 6.49 9.54
C GLU A 6 15.01 7.56 8.46
N SER A 7 15.36 7.27 7.20
CA SER A 7 15.10 8.14 6.05
C SER A 7 13.61 8.38 5.83
N ILE A 8 12.80 7.31 5.82
CA ILE A 8 11.34 7.42 5.63
C ILE A 8 10.73 8.19 6.78
N GLN A 9 11.14 7.89 8.00
CA GLN A 9 10.61 8.55 9.18
C GLN A 9 10.91 10.06 9.15
N ASN A 10 12.11 10.47 8.75
CA ASN A 10 12.49 11.87 8.63
C ASN A 10 11.71 12.60 7.52
N GLU A 11 11.52 11.97 6.35
CA GLU A 11 10.71 12.54 5.27
C GLU A 11 9.25 12.71 5.68
N LEU A 12 8.66 11.72 6.36
CA LEU A 12 7.29 11.82 6.85
C LEU A 12 7.13 12.89 7.93
N ILE A 13 8.09 13.02 8.86
CA ILE A 13 8.06 14.08 9.88
C ILE A 13 8.22 15.46 9.23
N LYS A 14 9.05 15.57 8.19
CA LYS A 14 9.26 16.83 7.47
C LYS A 14 7.97 17.30 6.78
N GLU A 15 7.25 16.40 6.12
CA GLU A 15 6.04 16.74 5.36
C GLU A 15 4.78 16.83 6.24
N PHE A 16 4.60 15.94 7.21
CA PHE A 16 3.37 15.85 8.03
C PHE A 16 3.55 16.36 9.46
N GLY A 17 4.74 16.86 9.81
CA GLY A 17 5.06 17.38 11.14
C GLY A 17 5.25 16.29 12.21
N THR A 18 5.54 16.70 13.44
CA THR A 18 5.72 15.78 14.58
C THR A 18 4.40 15.20 15.12
N ASP A 19 3.25 15.70 14.65
CA ASP A 19 1.94 15.27 15.11
C ASP A 19 1.63 13.82 14.76
N ILE A 20 2.28 13.28 13.72
CA ILE A 20 2.20 11.86 13.36
C ILE A 20 2.98 10.94 14.30
N LEU A 21 3.67 11.47 15.31
CA LEU A 21 4.47 10.67 16.25
C LEU A 21 3.67 10.25 17.48
N ASN A 22 4.02 9.10 18.05
CA ASN A 22 3.57 8.65 19.36
C ASN A 22 4.55 9.12 20.46
N ARG A 23 4.22 8.82 21.73
CA ARG A 23 5.06 9.19 22.90
C ARG A 23 6.47 8.58 22.88
N GLY A 24 6.69 7.54 22.09
CA GLY A 24 7.99 6.89 21.91
C GLY A 24 8.78 7.41 20.70
N ASN A 25 8.39 8.55 20.13
CA ASN A 25 9.02 9.16 18.96
C ASN A 25 9.01 8.26 17.71
N LYS A 26 7.98 7.40 17.57
CA LYS A 26 7.74 6.54 16.40
C LYS A 26 6.48 6.99 15.66
N ILE A 27 6.42 6.66 14.37
CA ILE A 27 5.25 6.95 13.53
C ILE A 27 4.01 6.23 14.09
N ASP A 28 3.00 7.00 14.44
CA ASP A 28 1.66 6.53 14.75
C ASP A 28 0.87 6.39 13.46
N ARG A 29 0.65 5.15 13.04
CA ARG A 29 -0.04 4.83 11.78
C ARG A 29 -1.46 5.37 11.72
N ALA A 30 -2.16 5.43 12.86
CA ALA A 30 -3.52 5.95 12.89
C ALA A 30 -3.52 7.47 12.69
N LYS A 31 -2.56 8.18 13.30
CA LYS A 31 -2.40 9.63 13.11
C LYS A 31 -1.92 9.96 11.70
N LEU A 32 -0.91 9.25 11.20
CA LEU A 32 -0.42 9.42 9.84
C LEU A 32 -1.56 9.21 8.86
N ALA A 33 -2.31 8.10 8.95
CA ALA A 33 -3.47 7.85 8.09
C ALA A 33 -4.50 8.99 8.18
N ARG A 34 -4.80 9.47 9.40
CA ARG A 34 -5.75 10.57 9.58
C ARG A 34 -5.34 11.85 8.85
N VAL A 35 -4.04 12.16 8.78
CA VAL A 35 -3.52 13.36 8.10
C VAL A 35 -3.30 13.11 6.61
N SER A 36 -2.75 11.96 6.26
CA SER A 36 -2.40 11.62 4.87
C SER A 36 -3.61 11.32 3.99
N PHE A 37 -4.77 11.01 4.56
CA PHE A 37 -6.01 10.73 3.82
C PHE A 37 -7.06 11.83 4.00
N GLN A 38 -6.65 13.06 4.35
CA GLN A 38 -7.57 14.20 4.42
C GLN A 38 -7.94 14.73 3.03
N ASP A 39 -6.99 14.70 2.11
CA ASP A 39 -7.16 15.14 0.72
C ASP A 39 -6.16 14.42 -0.20
N GLU A 40 -6.35 14.62 -1.50
CA GLU A 40 -5.56 13.97 -2.56
C GLU A 40 -4.09 14.41 -2.54
N ASP A 41 -3.79 15.66 -2.16
CA ASP A 41 -2.42 16.19 -2.15
C ASP A 41 -1.59 15.51 -1.05
N HIS A 42 -2.14 15.41 0.17
CA HIS A 42 -1.49 14.69 1.28
C HIS A 42 -1.33 13.20 0.98
N GLN A 43 -2.31 12.59 0.30
CA GLN A 43 -2.22 11.19 -0.11
C GLN A 43 -1.11 11.00 -1.15
N PHE A 44 -1.01 11.91 -2.11
CA PHE A 44 0.05 11.92 -3.11
C PHE A 44 1.43 12.05 -2.47
N ILE A 45 1.60 13.00 -1.52
CA ILE A 45 2.86 13.19 -0.79
C ILE A 45 3.25 11.91 -0.05
N LEU A 46 2.33 11.31 0.71
CA LEU A 46 2.59 10.05 1.41
C LEU A 46 3.04 8.96 0.43
N ASN A 47 2.30 8.78 -0.66
CA ASN A 47 2.58 7.77 -1.67
C ASN A 47 3.95 8.00 -2.32
N SER A 48 4.31 9.24 -2.63
CA SER A 48 5.60 9.60 -3.24
C SER A 48 6.80 9.26 -2.36
N ILE A 49 6.65 9.36 -1.03
CA ILE A 49 7.67 8.98 -0.05
C ILE A 49 7.76 7.45 0.05
N ILE A 50 6.60 6.77 0.09
CA ILE A 50 6.56 5.34 0.40
C ILE A 50 6.88 4.45 -0.81
N HIS A 51 6.39 4.78 -2.01
CA HIS A 51 6.49 3.90 -3.18
C HIS A 51 7.93 3.55 -3.58
N PRO A 52 8.90 4.48 -3.63
CA PRO A 52 10.29 4.14 -3.95
C PRO A 52 10.87 3.07 -3.02
N HIS A 53 10.54 3.12 -1.73
CA HIS A 53 10.99 2.11 -0.77
C HIS A 53 10.31 0.77 -0.95
N ILE A 54 9.01 0.75 -1.30
CA ILE A 54 8.33 -0.49 -1.65
C ILE A 54 8.98 -1.14 -2.87
N PHE A 55 9.33 -0.37 -3.89
CA PHE A 55 9.97 -0.89 -5.10
C PHE A 55 11.34 -1.50 -4.77
N GLN A 56 12.14 -0.82 -3.95
CA GLN A 56 13.43 -1.36 -3.47
C GLN A 56 13.28 -2.67 -2.68
N ILE A 57 12.22 -2.86 -1.90
CA ILE A 57 11.98 -4.14 -1.21
C ILE A 57 11.65 -5.23 -2.22
N ILE A 58 10.82 -4.91 -3.21
CA ILE A 58 10.42 -5.84 -4.27
C ILE A 58 11.68 -6.30 -5.01
N ASP A 59 12.54 -5.38 -5.43
CA ASP A 59 13.79 -5.66 -6.14
C ASP A 59 14.73 -6.54 -5.29
N LYS A 60 14.97 -6.15 -4.02
CA LYS A 60 15.79 -6.97 -3.11
C LYS A 60 15.22 -8.35 -2.87
N SER A 61 13.89 -8.46 -2.81
CA SER A 61 13.20 -9.74 -2.64
C SER A 61 13.31 -10.60 -3.88
N PHE A 62 13.19 -9.99 -5.05
CA PHE A 62 13.38 -10.62 -6.35
C PHE A 62 14.80 -11.15 -6.48
N ASP A 63 15.84 -10.33 -6.27
CA ASP A 63 17.25 -10.72 -6.39
C ASP A 63 17.62 -11.90 -5.46
N ARG A 64 17.11 -11.87 -4.22
CA ARG A 64 17.34 -12.93 -3.24
C ARG A 64 16.70 -14.27 -3.65
N VAL A 65 15.58 -14.23 -4.35
CA VAL A 65 14.84 -15.42 -4.78
C VAL A 65 15.35 -15.92 -6.14
N SER A 66 15.61 -15.00 -7.07
CA SER A 66 16.07 -15.28 -8.44
C SER A 66 17.47 -15.88 -8.45
N SER A 67 18.36 -15.45 -7.55
CA SER A 67 19.71 -16.03 -7.39
C SER A 67 19.70 -17.53 -7.07
N GLN A 68 18.63 -18.05 -6.49
CA GLN A 68 18.49 -19.48 -6.19
C GLN A 68 18.09 -20.31 -7.42
N LYS A 69 17.57 -19.66 -8.48
CA LYS A 69 17.09 -20.30 -9.72
C LYS A 69 16.07 -21.43 -9.51
N LYS A 70 15.30 -21.39 -8.42
CA LYS A 70 14.31 -22.41 -8.04
C LYS A 70 12.89 -22.12 -8.52
N HIS A 71 12.58 -20.84 -8.76
CA HIS A 71 11.23 -20.39 -9.09
C HIS A 71 11.24 -19.73 -10.46
N PRO A 72 10.35 -20.14 -11.38
CA PRO A 72 10.27 -19.53 -12.71
C PRO A 72 9.53 -18.20 -12.71
N VAL A 73 8.76 -17.90 -11.65
CA VAL A 73 7.92 -16.70 -11.55
C VAL A 73 8.00 -16.14 -10.13
N PHE A 74 8.04 -14.82 -10.02
CA PHE A 74 7.90 -14.06 -8.79
C PHE A 74 6.61 -13.23 -8.88
N ILE A 75 5.73 -13.34 -7.88
CA ILE A 75 4.43 -12.66 -7.88
C ILE A 75 4.43 -11.59 -6.79
N VAL A 76 4.08 -10.36 -7.19
CA VAL A 76 3.79 -9.26 -6.26
C VAL A 76 2.28 -9.13 -6.14
N ASP A 77 1.75 -9.34 -4.93
CA ASP A 77 0.34 -9.07 -4.62
C ASP A 77 0.22 -7.67 -4.01
N GLY A 78 -0.56 -6.81 -4.66
CA GLY A 78 -0.77 -5.42 -4.26
C GLY A 78 -2.17 -4.96 -4.60
N ALA A 79 -2.80 -4.22 -3.69
CA ALA A 79 -4.15 -3.69 -3.88
C ALA A 79 -4.19 -2.42 -4.77
N LEU A 80 -3.07 -1.70 -4.89
CA LEU A 80 -2.98 -0.40 -5.57
C LEU A 80 -1.86 -0.40 -6.62
N ILE A 81 -1.81 -1.43 -7.46
CA ILE A 81 -0.71 -1.64 -8.43
C ILE A 81 -0.67 -0.52 -9.48
N PHE A 82 -1.82 -0.03 -9.93
CA PHE A 82 -1.89 1.01 -10.96
C PHE A 82 -1.69 2.40 -10.37
N GLU A 83 -2.32 2.67 -9.24
CA GLU A 83 -2.30 3.96 -8.54
C GLU A 83 -0.90 4.29 -8.03
N SER A 84 -0.12 3.26 -7.67
CA SER A 84 1.28 3.42 -7.26
C SER A 84 2.27 3.52 -8.43
N GLY A 85 1.83 3.30 -9.67
CA GLY A 85 2.71 3.15 -10.83
C GLY A 85 3.55 1.86 -10.82
N LEU A 86 3.30 0.94 -9.88
CA LEU A 86 4.03 -0.33 -9.79
C LEU A 86 3.83 -1.19 -11.04
N ASN A 87 2.71 -1.05 -11.75
CA ASN A 87 2.45 -1.73 -13.02
C ASN A 87 3.56 -1.48 -14.07
N THR A 88 4.25 -0.34 -14.05
CA THR A 88 5.35 -0.04 -14.98
C THR A 88 6.69 -0.62 -14.52
N HIS A 89 6.78 -1.05 -13.26
CA HIS A 89 7.96 -1.69 -12.67
C HIS A 89 7.91 -3.23 -12.75
N LEU A 90 6.82 -3.80 -13.27
CA LEU A 90 6.60 -5.24 -13.39
C LEU A 90 6.57 -5.66 -14.86
N ASP A 91 7.03 -6.88 -15.16
CA ASP A 91 6.98 -7.43 -16.52
C ASP A 91 5.55 -7.62 -17.04
N TYR A 92 4.66 -8.08 -16.16
CA TYR A 92 3.26 -8.34 -16.45
C TYR A 92 2.37 -7.95 -15.28
N THR A 93 1.19 -7.42 -15.58
CA THR A 93 0.15 -7.15 -14.58
C THR A 93 -1.05 -8.07 -14.80
N VAL A 94 -1.44 -8.82 -13.78
CA VAL A 94 -2.58 -9.74 -13.82
C VAL A 94 -3.71 -9.19 -12.95
N VAL A 95 -4.84 -8.88 -13.57
CA VAL A 95 -6.03 -8.39 -12.86
C VAL A 95 -6.98 -9.55 -12.58
N ILE A 96 -7.28 -9.78 -11.29
CA ILE A 96 -8.29 -10.74 -10.88
C ILE A 96 -9.63 -10.00 -10.70
N THR A 97 -10.60 -10.29 -11.56
CA THR A 97 -11.93 -9.68 -11.51
C THR A 97 -13.04 -10.71 -11.35
N ALA A 98 -14.21 -10.26 -10.90
CA ALA A 98 -15.42 -11.05 -10.79
C ALA A 98 -16.65 -10.13 -10.90
N ASN A 99 -17.78 -10.70 -11.33
CA ASN A 99 -19.04 -9.96 -11.36
C ASN A 99 -19.37 -9.39 -9.97
N ILE A 100 -19.88 -8.15 -9.95
CA ILE A 100 -20.27 -7.42 -8.73
C ILE A 100 -21.11 -8.26 -7.78
N LYS A 101 -22.05 -9.07 -8.30
CA LYS A 101 -22.91 -9.96 -7.50
C LYS A 101 -22.09 -10.94 -6.66
N HIS A 102 -21.03 -11.53 -7.24
CA HIS A 102 -20.16 -12.46 -6.53
C HIS A 102 -19.24 -11.77 -5.54
N ARG A 103 -18.71 -10.60 -5.90
CA ARG A 103 -17.91 -9.75 -5.00
C ARG A 103 -18.70 -9.39 -3.74
N MET A 104 -19.94 -8.90 -3.93
CA MET A 104 -20.85 -8.53 -2.83
C MET A 104 -21.19 -9.73 -1.94
N SER A 105 -21.59 -10.86 -2.53
CA SER A 105 -21.92 -12.06 -1.75
C SER A 105 -20.74 -12.56 -0.91
N ARG A 106 -19.50 -12.45 -1.41
CA ARG A 106 -18.31 -12.89 -0.69
C ARG A 106 -18.00 -11.98 0.50
N VAL A 107 -18.08 -10.67 0.32
CA VAL A 107 -17.76 -9.71 1.39
C VAL A 107 -18.80 -9.77 2.51
N LEU A 108 -20.09 -9.83 2.17
CA LEU A 108 -21.19 -9.91 3.15
C LEU A 108 -21.19 -11.21 3.96
N LYS A 109 -20.64 -12.31 3.42
CA LYS A 109 -20.52 -13.58 4.15
C LYS A 109 -19.36 -13.63 5.13
N ASN A 110 -18.26 -12.91 4.83
CA ASN A 110 -16.99 -13.09 5.53
C ASN A 110 -16.56 -11.89 6.37
N ARG A 111 -17.28 -10.76 6.31
CA ARG A 111 -16.96 -9.55 7.07
C ARG A 111 -18.24 -8.93 7.64
N ASN A 112 -18.15 -8.36 8.84
CA ASN A 112 -19.17 -7.47 9.41
C ASN A 112 -19.11 -6.09 8.72
N LEU A 113 -19.34 -6.06 7.40
CA LEU A 113 -19.43 -4.84 6.61
C LEU A 113 -20.86 -4.69 6.09
N THR A 114 -21.39 -3.48 6.17
CA THR A 114 -22.70 -3.16 5.58
C THR A 114 -22.61 -3.14 4.07
N ARG A 115 -23.75 -3.21 3.38
CA ARG A 115 -23.78 -3.13 1.90
C ARG A 115 -23.17 -1.81 1.42
N GLU A 116 -23.46 -0.74 2.15
CA GLU A 116 -22.99 0.62 1.94
C GLU A 116 -21.47 0.71 2.09
N ASP A 117 -20.88 0.03 3.09
CA ASP A 117 -19.43 -0.04 3.24
C ASP A 117 -18.74 -0.72 2.07
N VAL A 118 -19.37 -1.76 1.51
CA VAL A 118 -18.82 -2.48 0.37
C VAL A 118 -18.90 -1.63 -0.90
N LEU A 119 -20.03 -0.96 -1.14
CA LEU A 119 -20.19 -0.10 -2.31
C LEU A 119 -19.19 1.05 -2.31
N ARG A 120 -19.00 1.73 -1.16
CA ARG A 120 -17.98 2.78 -1.03
C ARG A 120 -16.58 2.31 -1.38
N ARG A 121 -16.23 1.06 -1.09
CA ARG A 121 -14.90 0.48 -1.41
C ARG A 121 -14.75 0.00 -2.85
N ILE A 122 -15.84 -0.08 -3.61
CA ILE A 122 -15.81 -0.49 -5.02
C ILE A 122 -15.74 0.73 -5.93
N GLU A 123 -16.24 1.88 -5.48
CA GLU A 123 -16.17 3.17 -6.17
C GLU A 123 -14.87 3.94 -5.90
N LEU A 124 -14.12 3.55 -4.86
CA LEU A 124 -12.72 3.93 -4.65
C LEU A 124 -11.80 3.11 -5.55
#